data_AF-A0A975RNJ3-F1
#
_entry.id   AF-A0A975RNJ3-F1
#
_cell.length_a   1.000
_cell.length_b   1.000
_cell.length_c   1.000
_cell.angle_alpha   90.00
_cell.angle_beta   90.00
_cell.angle_gamma   90.00
#
_symmetry.space_group_name_H-M   'P 1'
#
loop_
_entity.id
_entity.type
_entity.pdbx_description
1 polymer ?
#
loop_
_entity_poly.entity_id
_entity_poly.type
_entity_poly.pdbx_seq_one_letter_code
_entity_poly.pdbx_strand_id
1 'polypeptide(L)'
;MATLTTAPTGKGEGPNPNDRQAFSNWLVKQPRQWSVTIAARAALRVLPLLRDQGNPEASILSAFRATAIARFAARFPNKAVATAAIAAASTPNVPAVASIAATAAADVFSEGRDAASAASAASLVASTAAAAAFAASAAAVSEMFAAVKRDAEQLRDGRLRPEQLASAPLWSKRTPKDIGGAWRELAPQLRARGEHWSVWIDWYDDVLAGAVHAGRGEAQDAAYTDIVGELPWGGGAEAVNTAIARRLEVLRADPDPAPIEGIPSPIAIRRMVDGRIGADAGALAEPTLRGSLTLDDHSHALAACRSRADQLRTMATSPKFQGRSEYAEVLASYLEWLPTRPGVGNILLADGEARVLNKLFVADEEILSTGFAGRLSVLLEDHIGLRPYYPELERHYVAVRTGRLVTPLARDAVEAIRQMIRANTPNVFHESVSPAMDETAKPVPDIKPLAPEDAPPPDPNRPRPPRDPVAEVDPAKSRNFAFASAANRIWEILKSGKNIRENVEGWQATYEQFKPHIGTVLQWLRDFWPGGGDGIPPLPPAMSA
;
A
#
# COMPACT_ATOMS: atom_id res chain seq x y z
N MET A 1 10.50 32.85 6.07
CA MET A 1 11.60 32.54 5.14
C MET A 1 12.89 33.09 5.75
N ALA A 2 13.64 32.26 6.46
CA ALA A 2 14.93 32.64 7.02
C ALA A 2 16.04 32.36 6.00
N THR A 3 16.82 33.38 5.69
CA THR A 3 17.87 33.39 4.68
C THR A 3 19.01 32.45 5.09
N LEU A 4 19.21 31.36 4.34
CA LEU A 4 20.38 30.47 4.49
C LEU A 4 21.64 31.24 4.07
N THR A 5 22.41 31.71 5.05
CA THR A 5 23.70 32.35 4.85
C THR A 5 24.71 31.31 4.37
N THR A 6 25.17 31.41 3.12
CA THR A 6 26.24 30.58 2.57
C THR A 6 27.58 30.94 3.23
N ALA A 7 28.19 29.96 3.91
CA ALA A 7 29.47 30.11 4.62
C ALA A 7 30.66 30.35 3.65
N PRO A 8 31.71 31.07 4.08
CA PRO A 8 32.86 31.42 3.22
C PRO A 8 33.74 30.20 2.89
N THR A 9 33.99 29.99 1.61
CA THR A 9 34.84 28.92 1.05
C THR A 9 36.32 29.29 1.14
N GLY A 10 36.90 29.28 2.35
CA GLY A 10 38.34 29.41 2.53
C GLY A 10 39.07 28.19 1.98
N LYS A 11 39.87 28.36 0.91
CA LYS A 11 40.79 27.35 0.33
C LYS A 11 42.01 27.08 1.22
N GLY A 12 41.80 26.87 2.52
CA GLY A 12 42.84 26.43 3.46
C GLY A 12 43.11 24.94 3.29
N GLU A 13 44.33 24.52 3.64
CA GLU A 13 44.71 23.11 3.75
C GLU A 13 43.68 22.37 4.63
N GLY A 14 43.23 21.20 4.17
CA GLY A 14 42.18 20.44 4.85
C GLY A 14 42.59 20.03 6.26
N PRO A 15 41.62 19.83 7.17
CA PRO A 15 41.93 19.52 8.55
C PRO A 15 42.62 18.16 8.65
N ASN A 16 43.70 18.07 9.45
CA ASN A 16 44.42 16.83 9.69
C ASN A 16 43.91 16.17 10.97
N PRO A 17 43.12 15.08 10.91
CA PRO A 17 42.60 14.43 12.11
C PRO A 17 43.68 13.73 12.95
N ASN A 18 44.91 13.59 12.43
CA ASN A 18 46.06 13.11 13.22
C ASN A 18 46.52 14.15 14.26
N ASP A 19 46.23 15.43 14.05
CA ASP A 19 46.46 16.50 15.01
C ASP A 19 45.13 16.85 15.67
N ARG A 20 44.89 16.26 16.84
CA ARG A 20 43.65 16.41 17.60
C ARG A 20 43.32 17.89 17.87
N GLN A 21 44.33 18.70 18.22
CA GLN A 21 44.10 20.10 18.59
C GLN A 21 43.76 20.92 17.35
N ALA A 22 44.51 20.76 16.26
CA ALA A 22 44.23 21.44 15.00
C ALA A 22 42.86 21.03 14.43
N PHE A 23 42.53 19.74 14.47
CA PHE A 23 41.24 19.21 14.01
C PHE A 23 40.07 19.78 14.83
N SER A 24 40.22 19.81 16.16
CA SER A 24 39.21 20.43 17.05
C SER A 24 39.04 21.92 16.73
N ASN A 25 40.13 22.68 16.67
CA ASN A 25 40.10 24.11 16.36
C ASN A 25 39.46 24.42 15.00
N TRP A 26 39.61 23.51 14.02
CA TRP A 26 38.93 23.61 12.74
C TRP A 26 37.43 23.35 12.87
N LEU A 27 37.03 22.29 13.59
CA LEU A 27 35.62 21.93 13.80
C LEU A 27 34.83 23.00 14.56
N VAL A 28 35.45 23.72 15.51
CA VAL A 28 34.79 24.84 16.23
C VAL A 28 34.26 25.90 15.26
N LYS A 29 34.92 26.08 14.11
CA LYS A 29 34.56 27.06 13.10
C LYS A 29 33.49 26.56 12.11
N GLN A 30 33.09 25.30 12.21
CA GLN A 30 32.12 24.66 11.31
C GLN A 30 30.72 24.58 11.96
N PRO A 31 29.66 24.33 11.17
CA PRO A 31 28.34 24.02 11.73
C PRO A 31 28.40 22.81 12.68
N ARG A 32 27.72 22.89 13.83
CA ARG A 32 27.75 21.84 14.87
C ARG A 32 27.40 20.45 14.35
N GLN A 33 26.51 20.39 13.34
CA GLN A 33 26.09 19.15 12.69
C GLN A 33 27.27 18.37 12.07
N TRP A 34 28.33 19.06 11.66
CA TRP A 34 29.53 18.41 11.10
C TRP A 34 30.22 17.58 12.18
N SER A 35 30.39 18.16 13.37
CA SER A 35 30.99 17.47 14.51
C SER A 35 30.20 16.22 14.88
N VAL A 36 28.87 16.29 14.95
CA VAL A 36 28.03 15.11 15.25
C VAL A 36 28.12 14.05 14.17
N THR A 37 28.07 14.46 12.90
CA THR A 37 28.15 13.51 11.78
C THR A 37 29.49 12.78 11.75
N ILE A 38 30.59 13.52 11.95
CA ILE A 38 31.94 12.94 11.99
C ILE A 38 32.10 12.04 13.22
N ALA A 39 31.64 12.48 14.40
CA ALA A 39 31.68 11.70 15.63
C ALA A 39 30.90 10.39 15.50
N ALA A 40 29.65 10.44 15.04
CA ALA A 40 28.81 9.27 14.85
C ALA A 40 29.47 8.26 13.91
N ARG A 41 29.97 8.71 12.75
CA ARG A 41 30.63 7.84 11.78
C ARG A 41 31.94 7.25 12.29
N ALA A 42 32.76 8.04 12.99
CA ALA A 42 34.01 7.55 13.59
C ALA A 42 33.74 6.48 14.66
N ALA A 43 32.73 6.66 15.51
CA ALA A 43 32.33 5.65 16.49
C ALA A 43 31.79 4.37 15.84
N LEU A 44 30.96 4.48 14.81
CA LEU A 44 30.43 3.33 14.06
C LEU A 44 31.52 2.49 13.38
N ARG A 45 32.61 3.12 12.92
CA ARG A 45 33.73 2.41 12.27
C ARG A 45 34.54 1.54 13.24
N VAL A 46 34.51 1.81 14.54
CA VAL A 46 35.22 1.01 15.55
C VAL A 46 34.30 0.12 16.38
N LEU A 47 32.99 0.17 16.14
CA LEU A 47 32.03 -0.70 16.81
C LEU A 47 32.39 -2.20 16.72
N PRO A 48 32.93 -2.72 15.59
CA PRO A 48 33.34 -4.12 15.51
C PRO A 48 34.53 -4.49 16.42
N LEU A 49 35.30 -3.50 16.87
CA LEU A 49 36.48 -3.71 17.72
C LEU A 49 36.14 -3.82 19.21
N LEU A 50 34.86 -3.74 19.57
CA LEU A 50 34.44 -3.94 20.95
C LEU A 50 34.78 -5.35 21.38
N ARG A 51 35.73 -5.45 22.32
CA ARG A 51 36.17 -6.72 22.88
C ARG A 51 35.36 -7.07 24.11
N ASP A 52 35.25 -8.37 24.36
CA ASP A 52 34.66 -8.92 25.56
C ASP A 52 35.52 -8.54 26.78
N GLN A 53 35.05 -7.59 27.58
CA GLN A 53 35.66 -7.19 28.86
C GLN A 53 34.66 -7.36 30.01
N GLY A 54 34.16 -8.58 30.19
CA GLY A 54 33.50 -9.02 31.44
C GLY A 54 31.98 -9.10 31.34
N ASN A 55 31.29 -7.98 31.09
CA ASN A 55 29.86 -7.98 30.77
C ASN A 55 29.64 -7.52 29.32
N PRO A 56 29.89 -8.41 28.34
CA PRO A 56 29.97 -8.03 26.94
C PRO A 56 28.61 -7.61 26.40
N GLU A 57 27.52 -8.25 26.85
CA GLU A 57 26.18 -7.97 26.38
C GLU A 57 25.72 -6.55 26.76
N ALA A 58 25.88 -6.14 28.02
CA ALA A 58 25.51 -4.79 28.45
C ALA A 58 26.37 -3.72 27.77
N SER A 59 27.67 -3.97 27.62
CA SER A 59 28.63 -3.03 27.01
C SER A 59 28.36 -2.86 25.51
N ILE A 60 28.11 -3.96 24.81
CA ILE A 60 27.81 -3.97 23.37
C ILE A 60 26.46 -3.30 23.11
N LEU A 61 25.41 -3.65 23.87
CA LEU A 61 24.09 -3.02 23.75
C LEU A 61 24.17 -1.50 23.96
N SER A 62 24.92 -1.07 24.97
CA SER A 62 25.08 0.35 25.28
C SER A 62 25.84 1.09 24.17
N ALA A 63 26.82 0.44 23.53
CA ALA A 63 27.52 0.99 22.38
C ALA A 63 26.62 1.12 21.15
N PHE A 64 25.80 0.11 20.85
CA PHE A 64 24.80 0.15 19.80
C PHE A 64 23.80 1.29 20.03
N ARG A 65 23.25 1.41 21.25
CA ARG A 65 22.34 2.49 21.64
C ARG A 65 22.97 3.88 21.38
N ALA A 66 24.15 4.11 21.93
CA ALA A 66 24.82 5.41 21.85
C ALA A 66 25.16 5.79 20.40
N THR A 67 25.67 4.85 19.61
CA THR A 67 25.97 5.09 18.19
C THR A 67 24.72 5.24 17.32
N ALA A 68 23.64 4.51 17.61
CA ALA A 68 22.37 4.67 16.92
C ALA A 68 21.74 6.05 17.15
N ILE A 69 21.75 6.55 18.39
CA ILE A 69 21.26 7.89 18.71
C ILE A 69 22.14 8.96 18.06
N ALA A 70 23.46 8.81 18.11
CA ALA A 70 24.38 9.76 17.47
C ALA A 70 24.17 9.81 15.94
N ARG A 71 23.96 8.65 15.31
CA ARG A 71 23.64 8.57 13.88
C ARG A 71 22.26 9.17 13.57
N PHE A 72 21.25 8.91 14.40
CA PHE A 72 19.92 9.50 14.24
C PHE A 72 19.99 11.03 14.28
N ALA A 73 20.72 11.60 15.24
CA ALA A 73 20.98 13.04 15.35
C ALA A 73 21.67 13.60 14.09
N ALA A 74 22.64 12.86 13.55
CA ALA A 74 23.37 13.25 12.34
C ALA A 74 22.46 13.27 11.09
N ARG A 75 21.51 12.32 11.01
CA ARG A 75 20.61 12.15 9.86
C ARG A 75 19.36 13.03 9.93
N PHE A 76 18.86 13.32 11.13
CA PHE A 76 17.62 14.06 11.39
C PHE A 76 17.86 15.22 12.38
N PRO A 77 18.60 16.27 11.96
CA PRO A 77 19.01 17.37 12.85
C PRO A 77 17.88 18.20 13.47
N ASN A 78 16.64 18.02 13.03
CA ASN A 78 15.48 18.75 13.54
C ASN A 78 14.70 17.96 14.61
N LYS A 79 15.22 16.82 15.07
CA LYS A 79 14.52 15.92 16.01
C LYS A 79 15.20 15.97 17.37
N ALA A 80 14.41 16.25 18.40
CA ALA A 80 14.91 16.35 19.77
C ALA A 80 15.42 15.00 20.28
N VAL A 81 16.73 14.85 20.40
CA VAL A 81 17.39 13.63 20.90
C VAL A 81 18.21 13.85 22.17
N ALA A 82 18.29 15.09 22.67
CA ALA A 82 19.17 15.47 23.77
C ALA A 82 19.03 14.55 24.98
N THR A 83 17.80 14.30 25.44
CA THR A 83 17.52 13.44 26.60
C THR A 83 17.99 12.01 26.37
N ALA A 84 17.66 11.41 25.22
CA ALA A 84 18.07 10.05 24.87
C ALA A 84 19.60 9.94 24.75
N ALA A 85 20.23 10.96 24.16
CA ALA A 85 21.67 11.03 23.98
C ALA A 85 22.42 11.16 25.32
N ILE A 86 21.93 11.98 26.25
CA ILE A 86 22.50 12.10 27.61
C ILE A 86 22.36 10.78 28.37
N ALA A 87 21.19 10.14 28.31
CA ALA A 87 20.94 8.86 28.97
C ALA A 87 21.87 7.76 28.42
N ALA A 88 22.04 7.69 27.10
CA ALA A 88 22.94 6.74 26.46
C ALA A 88 24.42 7.01 26.81
N ALA A 89 24.85 8.28 26.84
CA ALA A 89 26.21 8.64 27.22
C ALA A 89 26.55 8.30 28.68
N SER A 90 25.54 8.33 29.56
CA SER A 90 25.68 8.08 31.01
C SER A 90 25.47 6.62 31.40
N THR A 91 25.22 5.73 30.43
CA THR A 91 24.97 4.31 30.73
C THR A 91 26.27 3.64 31.22
N PRO A 92 26.22 2.80 32.28
CA PRO A 92 27.41 2.08 32.74
C PRO A 92 28.03 1.21 31.64
N ASN A 93 29.35 1.12 31.62
CA ASN A 93 30.11 0.29 30.68
C ASN A 93 29.97 0.67 29.19
N VAL A 94 29.46 1.85 28.86
CA VAL A 94 29.49 2.35 27.47
C VAL A 94 30.95 2.57 27.08
N PRO A 95 31.42 2.01 25.95
CA PRO A 95 32.75 2.30 25.43
C PRO A 95 32.94 3.79 25.21
N ALA A 96 34.10 4.32 25.59
CA ALA A 96 34.37 5.77 25.56
C ALA A 96 34.01 6.41 24.20
N VAL A 97 34.40 5.76 23.09
CA VAL A 97 34.11 6.26 21.73
C VAL A 97 32.61 6.42 21.44
N ALA A 98 31.77 5.52 21.96
CA ALA A 98 30.33 5.57 21.78
C ALA A 98 29.69 6.60 22.72
N SER A 99 30.14 6.67 23.97
CA SER A 99 29.68 7.67 24.95
C SER A 99 29.93 9.09 24.45
N ILE A 100 31.15 9.38 23.96
CA ILE A 100 31.51 10.71 23.46
C ILE A 100 30.69 11.07 22.20
N ALA A 101 30.40 10.11 21.31
CA ALA A 101 29.54 10.35 20.15
C ALA A 101 28.10 10.71 20.56
N ALA A 102 27.55 10.04 21.58
CA ALA A 102 26.25 10.39 22.15
C ALA A 102 26.29 11.77 22.84
N THR A 103 27.37 12.13 23.55
CA THR A 103 27.54 13.48 24.10
C THR A 103 27.54 14.55 23.00
N ALA A 104 28.26 14.33 21.90
CA ALA A 104 28.26 15.25 20.76
C ALA A 104 26.84 15.43 20.20
N ALA A 105 26.05 14.35 20.11
CA ALA A 105 24.66 14.41 19.69
C ALA A 105 23.78 15.22 20.65
N ALA A 106 23.98 15.10 21.97
CA ALA A 106 23.27 15.90 22.95
C ALA A 106 23.57 17.41 22.81
N ASP A 107 24.84 17.75 22.56
CA ASP A 107 25.31 19.14 22.49
C ASP A 107 24.70 19.94 21.33
N VAL A 108 24.32 19.28 20.24
CA VAL A 108 23.68 19.96 19.10
C VAL A 108 22.32 20.53 19.46
N PHE A 109 21.58 19.89 20.37
CA PHE A 109 20.19 20.23 20.69
C PHE A 109 20.01 21.02 21.98
N SER A 110 21.04 21.18 22.80
CA SER A 110 20.96 22.00 24.01
C SER A 110 21.11 23.49 23.70
N GLU A 111 20.07 24.27 23.99
CA GLU A 111 20.10 25.73 24.04
C GLU A 111 21.05 26.16 25.17
N GLY A 112 22.31 26.41 24.85
CA GLY A 112 23.32 26.88 25.80
C GLY A 112 24.67 26.15 25.79
N ARG A 113 24.82 25.01 25.12
CA ARG A 113 26.16 24.41 24.93
C ARG A 113 26.88 25.01 23.73
N ASP A 114 28.18 25.21 23.89
CA ASP A 114 29.08 25.84 22.93
C ASP A 114 29.42 24.89 21.78
N ALA A 115 29.55 25.41 20.56
CA ALA A 115 30.08 24.69 19.40
C ALA A 115 31.46 24.06 19.70
N ALA A 116 32.22 24.66 20.62
CA ALA A 116 33.47 24.13 21.12
C ALA A 116 33.36 22.75 21.80
N SER A 117 32.25 22.46 22.50
CA SER A 117 32.02 21.17 23.17
C SER A 117 31.83 20.06 22.15
N ALA A 118 30.94 20.27 21.17
CA ALA A 118 30.69 19.30 20.10
C ALA A 118 31.95 19.04 19.25
N ALA A 119 32.72 20.09 18.94
CA ALA A 119 34.00 19.97 18.23
C ALA A 119 35.05 19.16 19.01
N SER A 120 35.17 19.44 20.32
CA SER A 120 36.09 18.72 21.20
C SER A 120 35.71 17.24 21.32
N ALA A 121 34.41 16.94 21.44
CA ALA A 121 33.88 15.59 21.46
C ALA A 121 34.19 14.85 20.16
N ALA A 122 33.93 15.45 19.00
CA ALA A 122 34.22 14.85 17.71
C ALA A 122 35.72 14.57 17.48
N SER A 123 36.59 15.50 17.87
CA SER A 123 38.04 15.31 17.80
C SER A 123 38.51 14.19 18.76
N LEU A 124 37.96 14.13 19.98
CA LEU A 124 38.25 13.07 20.93
C LEU A 124 37.75 11.70 20.45
N VAL A 125 36.57 11.61 19.83
CA VAL A 125 36.07 10.38 19.21
C VAL A 125 37.02 9.91 18.12
N ALA A 126 37.48 10.81 17.24
CA ALA A 126 38.42 10.45 16.19
C ALA A 126 39.74 9.89 16.76
N SER A 127 40.31 10.54 17.78
CA SER A 127 41.54 10.03 18.42
C SER A 127 41.32 8.71 19.17
N THR A 128 40.17 8.55 19.82
CA THR A 128 39.83 7.32 20.58
C THR A 128 39.56 6.17 19.62
N ALA A 129 38.87 6.42 18.51
CA ALA A 129 38.65 5.46 17.44
C ALA A 129 39.98 5.01 16.82
N ALA A 130 40.91 5.94 16.58
CA ALA A 130 42.25 5.60 16.14
C ALA A 130 43.01 4.75 17.18
N ALA A 131 42.92 5.06 18.47
CA ALA A 131 43.54 4.23 19.52
C ALA A 131 42.94 2.81 19.58
N ALA A 132 41.62 2.67 19.42
CA ALA A 132 40.97 1.37 19.32
C ALA A 132 41.44 0.60 18.07
N ALA A 133 41.56 1.28 16.93
CA ALA A 133 42.10 0.70 15.70
C ALA A 133 43.57 0.29 15.84
N PHE A 134 44.37 1.00 16.65
CA PHE A 134 45.77 0.65 16.93
C PHE A 134 45.89 -0.71 17.62
N ALA A 135 44.95 -1.03 18.52
CA ALA A 135 44.88 -2.35 19.15
C ALA A 135 44.56 -3.49 18.14
N ALA A 136 44.12 -3.15 16.91
CA ALA A 136 43.95 -4.07 15.80
C ALA A 136 45.19 -4.07 14.88
N SER A 137 45.58 -2.92 14.32
CA SER A 137 46.83 -2.76 13.56
C SER A 137 47.14 -1.29 13.25
N ALA A 138 48.41 -0.98 12.96
CA ALA A 138 48.81 0.35 12.47
C ALA A 138 48.14 0.71 11.13
N ALA A 139 47.84 -0.27 10.27
CA ALA A 139 47.14 -0.06 9.01
C ALA A 139 45.68 0.39 9.22
N ALA A 140 45.00 -0.21 10.21
CA ALA A 140 43.63 0.18 10.58
C ALA A 140 43.55 1.62 11.09
N VAL A 141 44.57 2.09 11.82
CA VAL A 141 44.69 3.49 12.28
C VAL A 141 44.77 4.45 11.10
N SER A 142 45.67 4.17 10.15
CA SER A 142 45.86 5.02 8.96
C SER A 142 44.57 5.12 8.14
N GLU A 143 43.86 4.01 7.94
CA GLU A 143 42.58 4.00 7.22
C GLU A 143 41.48 4.75 7.97
N MET A 144 41.43 4.66 9.31
CA MET A 144 40.49 5.41 10.14
C MET A 144 40.68 6.92 9.97
N PHE A 145 41.90 7.40 10.15
CA PHE A 145 42.18 8.83 9.98
C PHE A 145 41.95 9.30 8.54
N ALA A 146 42.31 8.48 7.55
CA ALA A 146 42.00 8.79 6.16
C ALA A 146 40.49 8.87 5.91
N ALA A 147 39.67 8.04 6.56
CA ALA A 147 38.21 8.09 6.45
C ALA A 147 37.62 9.34 7.13
N VAL A 148 38.09 9.70 8.33
CA VAL A 148 37.67 10.93 9.03
C VAL A 148 38.05 12.18 8.23
N LYS A 149 39.27 12.21 7.68
CA LYS A 149 39.73 13.31 6.81
C LYS A 149 38.83 13.46 5.58
N ARG A 150 38.51 12.35 4.91
CA ARG A 150 37.60 12.33 3.75
C ARG A 150 36.20 12.83 4.10
N ASP A 151 35.64 12.41 5.23
CA ASP A 151 34.34 12.89 5.71
C ASP A 151 34.36 14.42 5.88
N ALA A 152 35.40 14.96 6.52
CA ALA A 152 35.58 16.41 6.71
C ALA A 152 35.75 17.17 5.39
N GLU A 153 36.53 16.63 4.45
CA GLU A 153 36.72 17.20 3.11
C GLU A 153 35.42 17.20 2.29
N GLN A 154 34.62 16.14 2.36
CA GLN A 154 33.33 16.05 1.65
C GLN A 154 32.33 17.10 2.15
N LEU A 155 32.30 17.38 3.45
CA LEU A 155 31.48 18.44 4.04
C LEU A 155 32.02 19.83 3.65
N ARG A 156 33.33 20.04 3.78
CA ARG A 156 34.00 21.30 3.41
C ARG A 156 33.76 21.69 1.95
N ASP A 157 33.91 20.73 1.05
CA ASP A 157 33.79 20.95 -0.39
C ASP A 157 32.32 21.00 -0.84
N GLY A 158 31.35 20.84 0.07
CA GLY A 158 29.92 20.83 -0.23
C GLY A 158 29.48 19.63 -1.08
N ARG A 159 30.31 18.58 -1.18
CA ARG A 159 29.99 17.38 -1.99
C ARG A 159 28.84 16.59 -1.38
N LEU A 160 28.77 16.55 -0.04
CA LEU A 160 27.68 15.94 0.70
C LEU A 160 27.24 16.88 1.82
N ARG A 161 25.94 16.90 2.08
CA ARG A 161 25.38 17.48 3.30
C ARG A 161 25.56 16.52 4.49
N PRO A 162 25.53 16.98 5.74
CA PRO A 162 25.69 16.13 6.91
C PRO A 162 24.74 14.91 6.93
N GLU A 163 23.47 15.08 6.55
CA GLU A 163 22.46 14.02 6.55
C GLU A 163 22.75 12.96 5.47
N GLN A 164 23.28 13.43 4.32
CA GLN A 164 23.72 12.55 3.23
C GLN A 164 24.96 11.78 3.64
N LEU A 165 25.92 12.43 4.30
CA LEU A 165 27.12 11.78 4.80
C LEU A 165 26.81 10.77 5.92
N ALA A 166 25.87 11.07 6.82
CA ALA A 166 25.40 10.14 7.85
C ALA A 166 24.75 8.87 7.25
N SER A 167 24.22 8.98 6.03
CA SER A 167 23.58 7.87 5.30
C SER A 167 24.51 7.16 4.31
N ALA A 168 25.65 7.77 3.97
CA ALA A 168 26.63 7.22 3.04
C ALA A 168 27.37 6.01 3.65
N PRO A 169 27.93 5.10 2.82
CA PRO A 169 28.75 3.99 3.31
C PRO A 169 29.80 4.44 4.32
N LEU A 170 30.02 3.66 5.38
CA LEU A 170 31.02 4.01 6.40
C LEU A 170 32.43 4.11 5.80
N TRP A 171 32.72 3.31 4.77
CA TRP A 171 34.00 3.29 4.07
C TRP A 171 33.80 3.62 2.60
N SER A 172 34.50 4.62 2.08
CA SER A 172 34.30 5.06 0.68
C SER A 172 34.87 4.12 -0.39
N LYS A 173 35.60 3.07 0.02
CA LYS A 173 36.16 2.05 -0.86
C LYS A 173 35.76 0.68 -0.34
N ARG A 174 36.60 0.10 0.52
CA ARG A 174 36.38 -1.20 1.15
C ARG A 174 36.62 -1.05 2.65
N THR A 175 35.85 -1.77 3.45
CA THR A 175 36.11 -1.91 4.88
C THR A 175 37.52 -2.47 5.10
N PRO A 176 38.36 -1.84 5.94
CA PRO A 176 39.68 -2.36 6.27
C PRO A 176 39.62 -3.80 6.75
N LYS A 177 40.60 -4.63 6.35
CA LYS A 177 40.59 -6.08 6.60
C LYS A 177 40.39 -6.43 8.07
N ASP A 178 41.03 -5.67 8.98
CA ASP A 178 40.96 -5.94 10.42
C ASP A 178 39.59 -5.59 10.99
N ILE A 179 38.99 -4.47 10.58
CA ILE A 179 37.63 -4.08 10.98
C ILE A 179 36.60 -5.09 10.43
N GLY A 180 36.74 -5.47 9.15
CA GLY A 180 35.88 -6.47 8.53
C GLY A 180 36.10 -7.88 9.07
N GLY A 181 37.30 -8.20 9.59
CA GLY A 181 37.57 -9.41 10.34
C GLY A 181 36.85 -9.40 11.68
N ALA A 182 37.01 -8.32 12.45
CA ALA A 182 36.37 -8.15 13.76
C ALA A 182 34.85 -8.20 13.66
N TRP A 183 34.23 -7.62 12.63
CA TRP A 183 32.77 -7.73 12.43
C TRP A 183 32.33 -9.16 12.09
N ARG A 184 33.09 -9.87 11.25
CA ARG A 184 32.83 -11.28 10.94
C ARG A 184 32.98 -12.21 12.14
N GLU A 185 33.70 -11.78 13.17
CA GLU A 185 33.79 -12.51 14.45
C GLU A 185 32.67 -12.11 15.41
N LEU A 186 32.39 -10.81 15.55
CA LEU A 186 31.40 -10.27 16.48
C LEU A 186 29.96 -10.67 16.11
N ALA A 187 29.57 -10.56 14.84
CA ALA A 187 28.18 -10.81 14.44
C ALA A 187 27.72 -12.26 14.72
N PRO A 188 28.50 -13.32 14.39
CA PRO A 188 28.15 -14.68 14.79
C PRO A 188 28.10 -14.89 16.30
N GLN A 189 28.98 -14.24 17.08
CA GLN A 189 28.96 -14.32 18.54
C GLN A 189 27.67 -13.72 19.11
N LEU A 190 27.20 -12.61 18.56
CA LEU A 190 25.93 -12.00 18.95
C LEU A 190 24.74 -12.91 18.59
N ARG A 191 24.72 -13.52 17.40
CA ARG A 191 23.69 -14.51 17.03
C ARG A 191 23.69 -15.72 17.97
N ALA A 192 24.87 -16.21 18.36
CA ALA A 192 25.01 -17.33 19.29
C ALA A 192 24.45 -17.02 20.69
N ARG A 193 24.31 -15.73 21.06
CA ARG A 193 23.67 -15.28 22.29
C ARG A 193 22.15 -15.12 22.17
N GLY A 194 21.60 -15.24 20.97
CA GLY A 194 20.16 -15.30 20.71
C GLY A 194 19.73 -14.55 19.44
N GLU A 195 18.65 -15.02 18.82
CA GLU A 195 18.06 -14.42 17.60
C GLU A 195 17.63 -12.96 17.78
N HIS A 196 17.37 -12.54 19.02
CA HIS A 196 17.03 -11.15 19.33
C HIS A 196 18.14 -10.16 18.93
N TRP A 197 19.41 -10.59 18.76
CA TRP A 197 20.48 -9.71 18.28
C TRP A 197 20.41 -9.35 16.80
N SER A 198 19.63 -10.08 16.00
CA SER A 198 19.53 -9.87 14.55
C SER A 198 19.12 -8.43 14.19
N VAL A 199 18.28 -7.77 15.01
CA VAL A 199 17.90 -6.35 14.78
C VAL A 199 19.11 -5.41 14.71
N TRP A 200 20.14 -5.62 15.54
CA TRP A 200 21.35 -4.78 15.55
C TRP A 200 22.35 -5.18 14.48
N ILE A 201 22.42 -6.47 14.17
CA ILE A 201 23.30 -7.00 13.12
C ILE A 201 22.84 -6.47 11.76
N ASP A 202 21.54 -6.65 11.46
CA ASP A 202 20.92 -6.14 10.23
C ASP A 202 21.03 -4.60 10.17
N TRP A 203 20.83 -3.92 11.30
CA TRP A 203 21.03 -2.47 11.38
C TRP A 203 22.46 -2.05 11.07
N TYR A 204 23.47 -2.74 11.61
CA TYR A 204 24.86 -2.37 11.38
C TYR A 204 25.32 -2.71 9.96
N ASP A 205 24.92 -3.85 9.40
CA ASP A 205 25.21 -4.22 8.02
C ASP A 205 24.66 -3.16 7.05
N ASP A 206 23.43 -2.67 7.29
CA ASP A 206 22.84 -1.55 6.52
C ASP A 206 23.64 -0.26 6.66
N VAL A 207 24.11 0.07 7.87
CA VAL A 207 24.95 1.24 8.10
C VAL A 207 26.31 1.10 7.41
N LEU A 208 26.91 -0.08 7.46
CA LEU A 208 28.21 -0.38 6.87
C LEU A 208 28.20 -0.26 5.36
N ALA A 209 27.18 -0.82 4.70
CA ALA A 209 26.95 -0.72 3.27
C ALA A 209 26.57 0.70 2.81
N GLY A 210 26.19 1.57 3.75
CA GLY A 210 25.43 2.79 3.46
C GLY A 210 23.97 2.40 3.22
N ALA A 211 23.04 3.31 3.51
CA ALA A 211 21.60 3.05 3.43
C ALA A 211 21.11 2.92 1.96
N VAL A 212 21.63 1.92 1.25
CA VAL A 212 21.29 1.52 -0.13
C VAL A 212 19.93 0.81 -0.16
N HIS A 213 19.42 0.36 0.98
CA HIS A 213 18.00 0.03 1.13
C HIS A 213 17.19 1.33 1.19
N ALA A 214 16.78 1.80 0.01
CA ALA A 214 15.99 2.99 -0.28
C ALA A 214 14.64 3.12 0.48
N GLY A 215 14.35 2.24 1.45
CA GLY A 215 13.14 2.22 2.27
C GLY A 215 13.34 2.58 3.75
N ARG A 216 14.58 2.72 4.27
CA ARG A 216 14.77 2.99 5.71
C ARG A 216 14.51 4.46 6.09
N GLY A 217 13.26 4.75 6.45
CA GLY A 217 12.77 6.07 6.85
C GLY A 217 13.12 6.48 8.29
N GLU A 218 12.75 7.71 8.66
CA GLU A 218 12.98 8.27 10.00
C GLU A 218 12.43 7.37 11.12
N ALA A 219 11.19 6.89 10.98
CA ALA A 219 10.54 6.06 12.00
C ALA A 219 11.30 4.74 12.25
N GLN A 220 11.90 4.15 11.21
CA GLN A 220 12.68 2.92 11.35
C GLN A 220 14.01 3.17 12.06
N ASP A 221 14.70 4.29 11.82
CA ASP A 221 15.89 4.65 12.59
C ASP A 221 15.51 5.03 14.05
N ALA A 222 14.37 5.70 14.24
CA ALA A 222 13.87 6.09 15.56
C ALA A 222 13.50 4.88 16.43
N ALA A 223 13.13 3.74 15.82
CA ALA A 223 12.80 2.50 16.54
C ALA A 223 13.94 2.00 17.44
N TYR A 224 15.20 2.27 17.07
CA TYR A 224 16.42 1.92 17.82
C TYR A 224 16.79 2.93 18.91
N THR A 225 15.92 3.92 19.16
CA THR A 225 16.14 5.02 20.10
C THR A 225 14.95 5.15 21.06
N ASP A 226 15.08 6.03 22.06
CA ASP A 226 13.99 6.35 23.00
C ASP A 226 13.00 7.42 22.46
N ILE A 227 13.14 7.85 21.20
CA ILE A 227 12.32 8.92 20.61
C ILE A 227 10.87 8.49 20.43
N VAL A 228 10.63 7.21 20.12
CA VAL A 228 9.28 6.63 19.91
C VAL A 228 8.72 6.07 21.23
N GLY A 229 9.26 6.52 22.37
CA GLY A 229 8.98 6.00 23.71
C GLY A 229 10.17 5.24 24.28
N GLU A 230 10.20 5.12 25.60
CA GLU A 230 11.28 4.47 26.33
C GLU A 230 11.38 2.98 25.98
N LEU A 231 12.59 2.51 25.64
CA LEU A 231 12.89 1.09 25.51
C LEU A 231 13.26 0.52 26.89
N PRO A 232 13.01 -0.78 27.15
CA PRO A 232 13.22 -1.40 28.46
C PRO A 232 14.71 -1.69 28.73
N TRP A 233 15.57 -0.67 28.73
CA TRP A 233 17.03 -0.80 28.87
C TRP A 233 17.47 -1.50 30.15
N GLY A 234 16.70 -1.38 31.23
CA GLY A 234 16.95 -2.10 32.49
C GLY A 234 16.65 -3.59 32.43
N GLY A 235 15.96 -4.07 31.39
CA GLY A 235 15.58 -5.48 31.20
C GLY A 235 16.61 -6.32 30.44
N GLY A 236 17.78 -5.76 30.09
CA GLY A 236 18.81 -6.46 29.31
C GLY A 236 18.57 -6.43 27.79
N ALA A 237 19.49 -7.04 27.01
CA ALA A 237 19.44 -6.93 25.55
C ALA A 237 18.25 -7.65 24.93
N GLU A 238 17.84 -8.80 25.47
CA GLU A 238 16.67 -9.53 24.97
C GLU A 238 15.39 -8.69 25.05
N ALA A 239 15.13 -8.05 26.20
CA ALA A 239 13.95 -7.21 26.39
C ALA A 239 13.94 -6.01 25.44
N VAL A 240 15.08 -5.32 25.32
CA VAL A 240 15.24 -4.16 24.42
C VAL A 240 15.07 -4.58 22.96
N ASN A 241 15.79 -5.61 22.53
CA ASN A 241 15.83 -6.01 21.14
C ASN A 241 14.48 -6.56 20.68
N THR A 242 13.76 -7.27 21.56
CA THR A 242 12.38 -7.69 21.32
C THR A 242 11.44 -6.50 21.15
N ALA A 243 11.59 -5.45 21.96
CA ALA A 243 10.80 -4.23 21.81
C ALA A 243 11.12 -3.49 20.51
N ILE A 244 12.39 -3.43 20.10
CA ILE A 244 12.81 -2.88 18.80
C ILE A 244 12.21 -3.71 17.65
N ALA A 245 12.29 -5.04 17.72
CA ALA A 245 11.72 -5.92 16.70
C ALA A 245 10.21 -5.67 16.51
N ARG A 246 9.45 -5.58 17.60
CA ARG A 246 8.01 -5.25 17.55
C ARG A 246 7.74 -3.88 16.91
N ARG A 247 8.53 -2.86 17.25
CA ARG A 247 8.40 -1.53 16.62
C ARG A 247 8.64 -1.62 15.11
N LEU A 248 9.67 -2.35 14.69
CA LEU A 248 9.98 -2.54 13.27
C LEU A 248 8.91 -3.36 12.55
N GLU A 249 8.32 -4.37 13.19
CA GLU A 249 7.19 -5.13 12.63
C GLU A 249 5.99 -4.24 12.39
N VAL A 250 5.62 -3.36 13.34
CA VAL A 250 4.54 -2.38 13.16
C VAL A 250 4.83 -1.42 12.01
N LEU A 251 6.09 -1.02 11.83
CA LEU A 251 6.51 -0.15 10.73
C LEU A 251 6.62 -0.87 9.37
N ARG A 252 6.81 -2.19 9.38
CA ARG A 252 6.81 -3.05 8.18
C ARG A 252 5.41 -3.47 7.79
N ALA A 253 4.51 -3.59 8.76
CA ALA A 253 3.09 -3.79 8.52
C ALA A 253 2.58 -2.55 7.78
N ASP A 254 2.23 -2.73 6.52
CA ASP A 254 1.61 -1.67 5.74
C ASP A 254 0.32 -1.25 6.45
N PRO A 255 0.20 -0.01 6.96
CA PRO A 255 -0.99 0.43 7.69
C PRO A 255 -2.23 0.45 6.77
N ASP A 256 -2.00 0.36 5.47
CA ASP A 256 -3.01 0.43 4.43
C ASP A 256 -3.58 -0.98 4.18
N PRO A 257 -4.90 -1.20 4.29
CA PRO A 257 -5.50 -2.53 4.21
C PRO A 257 -5.12 -3.22 2.90
N ALA A 258 -4.78 -4.50 2.93
CA ALA A 258 -4.42 -5.24 1.72
C ALA A 258 -5.65 -5.46 0.83
N PRO A 259 -5.56 -5.24 -0.50
CA PRO A 259 -6.58 -5.68 -1.44
C PRO A 259 -6.74 -7.21 -1.34
N ILE A 260 -7.94 -7.70 -1.64
CA ILE A 260 -8.24 -9.13 -1.61
C ILE A 260 -8.04 -9.69 -3.01
N GLU A 261 -7.15 -10.67 -3.11
CA GLU A 261 -6.83 -11.32 -4.38
C GLU A 261 -7.91 -12.33 -4.81
N GLY A 262 -8.00 -12.60 -6.11
CA GLY A 262 -8.88 -13.65 -6.65
C GLY A 262 -10.38 -13.37 -6.60
N ILE A 263 -10.81 -12.21 -6.08
CA ILE A 263 -12.23 -11.85 -6.09
C ILE A 263 -12.68 -11.56 -7.53
N PRO A 264 -13.75 -12.21 -8.04
CA PRO A 264 -14.36 -11.86 -9.29
C PRO A 264 -14.97 -10.47 -9.14
N SER A 265 -14.58 -9.57 -10.03
CA SER A 265 -15.22 -8.28 -10.13
C SER A 265 -15.86 -8.18 -11.50
N PRO A 266 -17.13 -7.76 -11.56
CA PRO A 266 -17.79 -7.66 -12.85
C PRO A 266 -17.42 -6.43 -13.64
N ILE A 267 -16.74 -5.47 -13.02
CA ILE A 267 -16.16 -4.32 -13.69
C ILE A 267 -14.65 -4.57 -13.71
N ALA A 268 -14.07 -4.67 -14.90
CA ALA A 268 -12.62 -4.68 -15.00
C ALA A 268 -12.10 -3.28 -14.74
N ILE A 269 -11.51 -3.08 -13.58
CA ILE A 269 -10.74 -1.89 -13.28
C ILE A 269 -9.31 -2.18 -13.68
N ARG A 270 -8.76 -1.35 -14.58
CA ARG A 270 -7.38 -1.48 -15.07
C ARG A 270 -6.73 -0.12 -15.23
N ARG A 271 -5.40 -0.12 -15.23
CA ARG A 271 -4.64 1.06 -15.63
C ARG A 271 -4.65 1.19 -17.14
N MET A 272 -5.04 2.35 -17.65
CA MET A 272 -5.06 2.66 -19.08
C MET A 272 -3.67 3.06 -19.58
N VAL A 273 -3.53 3.15 -20.91
CA VAL A 273 -2.26 3.51 -21.58
C VAL A 273 -1.78 4.91 -21.18
N ASP A 274 -2.71 5.82 -20.89
CA ASP A 274 -2.42 7.19 -20.42
C ASP A 274 -2.10 7.26 -18.91
N GLY A 275 -2.03 6.12 -18.23
CA GLY A 275 -1.70 6.00 -16.82
C GLY A 275 -2.87 6.16 -15.84
N ARG A 276 -4.06 6.57 -16.31
CA ARG A 276 -5.26 6.73 -15.48
C ARG A 276 -5.91 5.38 -15.14
N ILE A 277 -6.76 5.38 -14.12
CA ILE A 277 -7.57 4.22 -13.76
C ILE A 277 -8.83 4.23 -14.61
N GLY A 278 -9.02 3.21 -15.42
CA GLY A 278 -10.20 3.04 -16.28
C GLY A 278 -11.04 1.85 -15.87
N ALA A 279 -12.36 1.97 -16.08
CA ALA A 279 -13.26 0.85 -16.06
C ALA A 279 -13.47 0.36 -17.50
N ASP A 280 -13.42 -0.94 -17.67
CA ASP A 280 -13.84 -1.69 -18.83
C ASP A 280 -14.83 -2.78 -18.37
N ALA A 281 -15.61 -3.31 -19.27
CA ALA A 281 -16.49 -4.43 -18.97
C ALA A 281 -15.75 -5.76 -18.81
N GLY A 282 -14.46 -5.83 -19.16
CA GLY A 282 -13.59 -6.95 -18.80
C GLY A 282 -13.97 -8.28 -19.43
N ALA A 283 -13.72 -9.37 -18.73
CA ALA A 283 -14.11 -10.72 -19.15
C ALA A 283 -15.64 -10.92 -19.30
N LEU A 284 -16.45 -9.98 -18.80
CA LEU A 284 -17.91 -9.97 -18.97
C LEU A 284 -18.35 -9.17 -20.21
N ALA A 285 -17.41 -8.54 -20.92
CA ALA A 285 -17.63 -7.98 -22.25
C ALA A 285 -17.32 -8.99 -23.36
N GLU A 286 -16.50 -10.00 -23.06
CA GLU A 286 -15.93 -10.90 -24.03
C GLU A 286 -16.49 -12.32 -23.86
N PRO A 287 -17.04 -12.94 -24.92
CA PRO A 287 -17.51 -14.31 -24.83
C PRO A 287 -16.32 -15.28 -24.69
N THR A 288 -16.48 -16.28 -23.83
CA THR A 288 -15.60 -17.44 -23.78
C THR A 288 -16.19 -18.54 -24.67
N LEU A 289 -15.53 -18.81 -25.79
CA LEU A 289 -15.93 -19.88 -26.70
C LEU A 289 -15.41 -21.22 -26.17
N ARG A 290 -16.33 -22.15 -25.85
CA ARG A 290 -15.99 -23.53 -25.40
C ARG A 290 -16.75 -24.56 -26.23
N GLY A 291 -16.09 -25.66 -26.58
CA GLY A 291 -16.72 -26.78 -27.27
C GLY A 291 -17.25 -26.39 -28.65
N SER A 292 -18.55 -26.60 -28.88
CA SER A 292 -19.23 -26.33 -30.15
C SER A 292 -19.72 -24.88 -30.32
N LEU A 293 -19.51 -24.00 -29.34
CA LEU A 293 -19.97 -22.61 -29.41
C LEU A 293 -19.09 -21.80 -30.37
N THR A 294 -19.71 -21.14 -31.35
CA THR A 294 -19.01 -20.28 -32.32
C THR A 294 -19.24 -18.80 -32.04
N LEU A 295 -18.35 -17.94 -32.55
CA LEU A 295 -18.51 -16.48 -32.47
C LEU A 295 -19.71 -15.99 -33.30
N ASP A 296 -20.05 -16.70 -34.38
CA ASP A 296 -21.20 -16.39 -35.23
C ASP A 296 -22.51 -16.65 -34.48
N ASP A 297 -22.63 -17.80 -33.81
CA ASP A 297 -23.80 -18.12 -32.97
C ASP A 297 -23.99 -17.08 -31.86
N HIS A 298 -22.89 -16.69 -31.20
CA HIS A 298 -22.89 -15.63 -30.19
C HIS A 298 -23.37 -14.29 -30.76
N SER A 299 -22.84 -13.90 -31.92
CA SER A 299 -23.19 -12.64 -32.58
C SER A 299 -24.65 -12.61 -33.01
N HIS A 300 -25.17 -13.72 -33.55
CA HIS A 300 -26.58 -13.86 -33.90
C HIS A 300 -27.49 -13.77 -32.67
N ALA A 301 -27.13 -14.42 -31.56
CA ALA A 301 -27.88 -14.36 -30.31
C ALA A 301 -27.91 -12.92 -29.75
N LEU A 302 -26.78 -12.21 -29.73
CA LEU A 302 -26.73 -10.81 -29.32
C LEU A 302 -27.60 -9.91 -30.21
N ALA A 303 -27.56 -10.12 -31.53
CA ALA A 303 -28.37 -9.35 -32.48
C ALA A 303 -29.87 -9.60 -32.25
N ALA A 304 -30.26 -10.84 -31.99
CA ALA A 304 -31.64 -11.21 -31.68
C ALA A 304 -32.13 -10.53 -30.39
N CYS A 305 -31.37 -10.65 -29.29
CA CYS A 305 -31.66 -9.97 -28.03
C CYS A 305 -31.83 -8.45 -28.21
N ARG A 306 -30.89 -7.81 -28.92
CA ARG A 306 -30.91 -6.36 -29.15
C ARG A 306 -32.14 -5.93 -29.94
N SER A 307 -32.43 -6.62 -31.05
CA SER A 307 -33.59 -6.32 -31.89
C SER A 307 -34.90 -6.44 -31.12
N ARG A 308 -35.06 -7.50 -30.31
CA ARG A 308 -36.28 -7.71 -29.51
C ARG A 308 -36.41 -6.69 -28.38
N ALA A 309 -35.32 -6.39 -27.68
CA ALA A 309 -35.34 -5.40 -26.61
C ALA A 309 -35.69 -3.99 -27.13
N ASP A 310 -35.19 -3.59 -28.30
CA ASP A 310 -35.54 -2.29 -28.90
C ASP A 310 -37.01 -2.21 -29.35
N GLN A 311 -37.54 -3.31 -29.91
CA GLN A 311 -38.97 -3.41 -30.22
C GLN A 311 -39.83 -3.32 -28.95
N LEU A 312 -39.48 -4.07 -27.90
CA LEU A 312 -40.18 -4.01 -26.61
C LEU A 312 -40.11 -2.62 -25.99
N ARG A 313 -38.96 -1.94 -26.08
CA ARG A 313 -38.81 -0.58 -25.57
C ARG A 313 -39.75 0.38 -26.30
N THR A 314 -39.82 0.27 -27.63
CA THR A 314 -40.75 1.06 -28.46
C THR A 314 -42.22 0.78 -28.12
N MET A 315 -42.56 -0.46 -27.80
CA MET A 315 -43.89 -0.81 -27.31
C MET A 315 -44.15 -0.19 -25.94
N ALA A 316 -43.19 -0.28 -25.00
CA ALA A 316 -43.32 0.21 -23.63
C ALA A 316 -43.42 1.75 -23.54
N THR A 317 -42.86 2.48 -24.50
CA THR A 317 -42.99 3.96 -24.58
C THR A 317 -44.23 4.42 -25.35
N SER A 318 -44.99 3.49 -25.94
CA SER A 318 -46.20 3.82 -26.68
C SER A 318 -47.30 4.31 -25.74
N PRO A 319 -48.08 5.35 -26.12
CA PRO A 319 -49.26 5.76 -25.35
C PRO A 319 -50.33 4.67 -25.20
N LYS A 320 -50.24 3.59 -26.00
CA LYS A 320 -51.15 2.43 -25.94
C LYS A 320 -50.69 1.35 -24.95
N PHE A 321 -49.49 1.48 -24.39
CA PHE A 321 -48.98 0.53 -23.42
C PHE A 321 -49.67 0.75 -22.07
N GLN A 322 -50.23 -0.32 -21.53
CA GLN A 322 -51.00 -0.30 -20.27
C GLN A 322 -50.19 -0.86 -19.08
N GLY A 323 -48.92 -1.21 -19.30
CA GLY A 323 -48.03 -1.67 -18.24
C GLY A 323 -47.25 -0.53 -17.59
N ARG A 324 -46.36 -0.89 -16.66
CA ARG A 324 -45.47 0.02 -15.94
C ARG A 324 -44.51 0.77 -16.86
N SER A 325 -44.32 2.06 -16.61
CA SER A 325 -43.33 2.88 -17.33
C SER A 325 -41.89 2.35 -17.17
N GLU A 326 -41.64 1.66 -16.05
CA GLU A 326 -40.35 1.08 -15.67
C GLU A 326 -39.84 0.07 -16.71
N TYR A 327 -40.72 -0.58 -17.48
CA TYR A 327 -40.27 -1.47 -18.57
C TYR A 327 -39.40 -0.73 -19.58
N ALA A 328 -39.78 0.49 -19.97
CA ALA A 328 -39.02 1.25 -20.96
C ALA A 328 -37.63 1.65 -20.44
N GLU A 329 -37.54 2.03 -19.17
CA GLU A 329 -36.29 2.40 -18.51
C GLU A 329 -35.34 1.20 -18.38
N VAL A 330 -35.86 0.07 -17.87
CA VAL A 330 -35.08 -1.17 -17.70
C VAL A 330 -34.63 -1.73 -19.05
N LEU A 331 -35.47 -1.67 -20.09
CA LEU A 331 -35.08 -2.07 -21.45
C LEU A 331 -34.02 -1.15 -22.06
N ALA A 332 -34.06 0.16 -21.76
CA ALA A 332 -33.02 1.09 -22.20
C ALA A 332 -31.67 0.75 -21.52
N SER A 333 -31.66 0.52 -20.21
CA SER A 333 -30.46 0.09 -19.48
C SER A 333 -29.97 -1.28 -19.95
N TYR A 334 -30.87 -2.23 -20.19
CA TYR A 334 -30.51 -3.52 -20.79
C TYR A 334 -29.77 -3.35 -22.12
N LEU A 335 -30.27 -2.51 -23.03
CA LEU A 335 -29.67 -2.26 -24.34
C LEU A 335 -28.32 -1.55 -24.26
N GLU A 336 -28.17 -0.64 -23.29
CA GLU A 336 -26.92 0.06 -22.98
C GLU A 336 -25.83 -0.91 -22.53
N TRP A 337 -26.18 -1.84 -21.64
CA TRP A 337 -25.24 -2.80 -21.09
C TRP A 337 -25.03 -4.03 -21.96
N LEU A 338 -25.97 -4.41 -22.81
CA LEU A 338 -25.82 -5.59 -23.65
C LEU A 338 -24.56 -5.45 -24.53
N PRO A 339 -23.65 -6.45 -24.56
CA PRO A 339 -22.45 -6.38 -25.38
C PRO A 339 -22.75 -6.06 -26.85
N THR A 340 -21.94 -5.19 -27.45
CA THR A 340 -22.06 -4.80 -28.87
C THR A 340 -20.90 -5.31 -29.71
N ARG A 341 -19.70 -5.29 -29.13
CA ARG A 341 -18.44 -5.76 -29.70
C ARG A 341 -17.50 -6.12 -28.54
N PRO A 342 -16.43 -6.88 -28.79
CA PRO A 342 -15.44 -7.18 -27.75
C PRO A 342 -14.99 -5.91 -27.02
N GLY A 343 -15.04 -5.95 -25.69
CA GLY A 343 -14.68 -4.83 -24.81
C GLY A 343 -15.71 -3.69 -24.72
N VAL A 344 -16.95 -3.84 -25.22
CA VAL A 344 -18.02 -2.84 -25.08
C VAL A 344 -19.32 -3.47 -24.61
N GLY A 345 -19.91 -2.90 -23.56
CA GLY A 345 -21.06 -3.44 -22.84
C GLY A 345 -20.64 -4.50 -21.82
N ASN A 346 -21.49 -4.79 -20.83
CA ASN A 346 -21.24 -5.69 -19.71
C ASN A 346 -22.39 -6.68 -19.55
N ILE A 347 -22.15 -7.97 -19.83
CA ILE A 347 -23.20 -8.98 -19.78
C ILE A 347 -23.80 -9.18 -18.39
N LEU A 348 -23.05 -8.98 -17.30
CA LEU A 348 -23.63 -9.12 -15.95
C LEU A 348 -24.61 -8.00 -15.68
N LEU A 349 -24.28 -6.76 -16.06
CA LEU A 349 -25.21 -5.65 -15.89
C LEU A 349 -26.46 -5.86 -16.75
N ALA A 350 -26.29 -6.32 -17.99
CA ALA A 350 -27.42 -6.73 -18.83
C ALA A 350 -28.25 -7.89 -18.22
N ASP A 351 -27.62 -8.92 -17.62
CA ASP A 351 -28.32 -10.01 -16.93
C ASP A 351 -29.05 -9.52 -15.68
N GLY A 352 -28.48 -8.56 -14.96
CA GLY A 352 -29.14 -7.85 -13.87
C GLY A 352 -30.44 -7.20 -14.33
N GLU A 353 -30.39 -6.44 -15.43
CA GLU A 353 -31.58 -5.79 -16.00
C GLU A 353 -32.58 -6.82 -16.56
N ALA A 354 -32.11 -7.91 -17.18
CA ALA A 354 -32.98 -9.01 -17.63
C ALA A 354 -33.74 -9.66 -16.46
N ARG A 355 -33.10 -9.81 -15.29
CA ARG A 355 -33.77 -10.30 -14.08
C ARG A 355 -34.77 -9.30 -13.51
N VAL A 356 -34.49 -8.00 -13.59
CA VAL A 356 -35.46 -6.95 -13.23
C VAL A 356 -36.67 -7.01 -14.16
N LEU A 357 -36.46 -7.16 -15.48
CA LEU A 357 -37.54 -7.38 -16.44
C LEU A 357 -38.36 -8.63 -16.10
N ASN A 358 -37.71 -9.73 -15.73
CA ASN A 358 -38.41 -10.94 -15.32
C ASN A 358 -39.27 -10.72 -14.07
N LYS A 359 -38.78 -9.94 -13.09
CA LYS A 359 -39.55 -9.58 -11.88
C LYS A 359 -40.73 -8.67 -12.18
N LEU A 360 -40.55 -7.68 -13.05
CA LEU A 360 -41.65 -6.86 -13.55
C LEU A 360 -42.68 -7.74 -14.26
N PHE A 361 -42.23 -8.71 -15.07
CA PHE A 361 -43.11 -9.62 -15.79
C PHE A 361 -43.94 -10.48 -14.82
N VAL A 362 -43.32 -11.05 -13.79
CA VAL A 362 -44.06 -11.78 -12.74
C VAL A 362 -45.07 -10.85 -12.05
N ALA A 363 -44.68 -9.63 -11.71
CA ALA A 363 -45.57 -8.69 -11.00
C ALA A 363 -46.77 -8.23 -11.84
N ASP A 364 -46.61 -8.19 -13.17
CA ASP A 364 -47.61 -7.71 -14.12
C ASP A 364 -48.16 -8.82 -15.02
N GLU A 365 -47.95 -10.10 -14.65
CA GLU A 365 -48.34 -11.27 -15.46
C GLU A 365 -49.84 -11.20 -15.82
N GLU A 366 -50.67 -10.81 -14.86
CA GLU A 366 -52.12 -10.70 -15.01
C GLU A 366 -52.59 -9.46 -15.76
N ILE A 367 -51.71 -8.49 -16.05
CA ILE A 367 -52.09 -7.22 -16.70
C ILE A 367 -51.44 -6.95 -18.07
N LEU A 368 -50.32 -7.60 -18.39
CA LEU A 368 -49.64 -7.37 -19.66
C LEU A 368 -50.42 -7.89 -20.86
N SER A 369 -50.49 -7.10 -21.93
CA SER A 369 -51.05 -7.56 -23.20
C SER A 369 -50.33 -8.82 -23.70
N THR A 370 -51.08 -9.80 -24.22
CA THR A 370 -50.54 -11.09 -24.70
C THR A 370 -49.40 -10.91 -25.71
N GLY A 371 -49.50 -9.90 -26.59
CA GLY A 371 -48.47 -9.59 -27.56
C GLY A 371 -47.16 -9.05 -26.96
N PHE A 372 -47.24 -8.25 -25.89
CA PHE A 372 -46.05 -7.77 -25.17
C PHE A 372 -45.44 -8.90 -24.33
N ALA A 373 -46.27 -9.60 -23.55
CA ALA A 373 -45.86 -10.74 -22.72
C ALA A 373 -45.13 -11.81 -23.52
N GLY A 374 -45.66 -12.20 -24.69
CA GLY A 374 -45.01 -13.18 -25.55
C GLY A 374 -43.64 -12.72 -26.06
N ARG A 375 -43.50 -11.45 -26.46
CA ARG A 375 -42.22 -10.90 -26.92
C ARG A 375 -41.19 -10.80 -25.78
N LEU A 376 -41.65 -10.43 -24.58
CA LEU A 376 -40.82 -10.35 -23.39
C LEU A 376 -40.31 -11.73 -22.97
N SER A 377 -41.17 -12.75 -23.00
CA SER A 377 -40.78 -14.14 -22.73
C SER A 377 -39.63 -14.59 -23.64
N VAL A 378 -39.77 -14.37 -24.95
CA VAL A 378 -38.74 -14.76 -25.93
C VAL A 378 -37.45 -13.96 -25.75
N LEU A 379 -37.52 -12.66 -25.42
CA LEU A 379 -36.31 -11.89 -25.10
C LEU A 379 -35.55 -12.50 -23.91
N LEU A 380 -36.26 -12.89 -22.85
CA LEU A 380 -35.66 -13.47 -21.65
C LEU A 380 -35.07 -14.86 -21.91
N GLU A 381 -35.73 -15.68 -22.75
CA GLU A 381 -35.20 -16.96 -23.22
C GLU A 381 -33.92 -16.77 -24.05
N ASP A 382 -33.93 -15.86 -25.02
CA ASP A 382 -32.77 -15.53 -25.85
C ASP A 382 -31.61 -15.03 -24.95
N HIS A 383 -31.90 -14.21 -23.93
CA HIS A 383 -30.89 -13.74 -22.98
C HIS A 383 -30.31 -14.88 -22.14
N ILE A 384 -31.14 -15.80 -21.63
CA ILE A 384 -30.66 -17.00 -20.93
C ILE A 384 -29.72 -17.80 -21.83
N GLY A 385 -30.01 -17.87 -23.14
CA GLY A 385 -29.16 -18.48 -24.16
C GLY A 385 -27.78 -17.82 -24.33
N LEU A 386 -27.58 -16.57 -23.87
CA LEU A 386 -26.27 -15.91 -23.89
C LEU A 386 -25.35 -16.38 -22.77
N ARG A 387 -25.88 -16.83 -21.63
CA ARG A 387 -25.09 -17.14 -20.43
C ARG A 387 -23.98 -18.19 -20.64
N PRO A 388 -24.14 -19.25 -21.44
CA PRO A 388 -23.06 -20.21 -21.71
C PRO A 388 -21.80 -19.59 -22.31
N TYR A 389 -21.92 -18.44 -22.99
CA TYR A 389 -20.79 -17.70 -23.52
C TYR A 389 -20.03 -16.90 -22.45
N TYR A 390 -20.54 -16.79 -21.21
CA TYR A 390 -19.98 -15.93 -20.16
C TYR A 390 -19.85 -16.68 -18.83
N PRO A 391 -18.87 -17.60 -18.68
CA PRO A 391 -18.72 -18.42 -17.48
C PRO A 391 -18.42 -17.62 -16.20
N GLU A 392 -17.86 -16.41 -16.30
CA GLU A 392 -17.65 -15.53 -15.15
C GLU A 392 -18.97 -15.04 -14.52
N LEU A 393 -20.07 -15.00 -15.31
CA LEU A 393 -21.40 -14.66 -14.83
C LEU A 393 -21.87 -15.66 -13.76
N GLU A 394 -21.69 -16.95 -14.03
CA GLU A 394 -22.04 -18.02 -13.09
C GLU A 394 -21.19 -17.94 -11.82
N ARG A 395 -19.87 -17.71 -11.96
CA ARG A 395 -18.99 -17.55 -10.80
C ARG A 395 -19.41 -16.39 -9.90
N HIS A 396 -19.77 -15.25 -10.50
CA HIS A 396 -20.32 -14.11 -9.76
C HIS A 396 -21.59 -14.50 -9.00
N TYR A 397 -22.55 -15.17 -9.64
CA TYR A 397 -23.79 -15.55 -8.95
C TYR A 397 -23.61 -16.62 -7.88
N VAL A 398 -22.74 -17.60 -8.11
CA VAL A 398 -22.35 -18.58 -7.09
C VAL A 398 -21.78 -17.86 -5.87
N ALA A 399 -20.89 -16.91 -6.08
CA ALA A 399 -20.33 -16.12 -5.01
C ALA A 399 -21.37 -15.34 -4.22
N VAL A 400 -22.25 -14.60 -4.91
CA VAL A 400 -23.31 -13.82 -4.26
C VAL A 400 -24.25 -14.72 -3.47
N ARG A 401 -24.57 -15.91 -3.99
CA ARG A 401 -25.44 -16.91 -3.35
C ARG A 401 -24.79 -17.55 -2.12
N THR A 402 -23.51 -17.89 -2.21
CA THR A 402 -22.76 -18.50 -1.09
C THR A 402 -22.28 -17.49 -0.06
N GLY A 403 -22.37 -16.20 -0.38
CA GLY A 403 -21.91 -15.11 0.47
C GLY A 403 -22.62 -15.10 1.83
N ARG A 404 -21.81 -15.07 2.89
CA ARG A 404 -22.26 -15.24 4.28
C ARG A 404 -22.38 -13.87 4.96
N LEU A 405 -23.35 -13.03 4.60
CA LEU A 405 -23.54 -11.79 5.36
C LEU A 405 -24.97 -11.44 5.73
N VAL A 406 -25.04 -10.92 6.96
CA VAL A 406 -26.21 -10.45 7.73
C VAL A 406 -26.29 -8.91 7.69
N THR A 407 -25.18 -8.21 7.42
CA THR A 407 -25.08 -6.74 7.48
C THR A 407 -24.92 -6.10 6.09
N PRO A 408 -25.69 -5.03 5.78
CA PRO A 408 -25.54 -4.26 4.55
C PRO A 408 -24.18 -3.58 4.42
N LEU A 409 -23.74 -3.34 3.18
CA LEU A 409 -22.54 -2.53 2.91
C LEU A 409 -22.76 -1.09 3.42
N ALA A 410 -21.73 -0.52 4.05
CA ALA A 410 -21.79 0.79 4.69
C ALA A 410 -22.03 1.90 3.63
N ARG A 411 -23.21 2.51 3.66
CA ARG A 411 -23.67 3.48 2.64
C ARG A 411 -22.82 4.74 2.57
N ASP A 412 -22.32 5.20 3.71
CA ASP A 412 -21.41 6.34 3.84
C ASP A 412 -20.07 6.08 3.16
N ALA A 413 -19.49 4.89 3.33
CA ALA A 413 -18.26 4.50 2.65
C ALA A 413 -18.45 4.39 1.12
N VAL A 414 -19.57 3.81 0.69
CA VAL A 414 -19.95 3.73 -0.73
C VAL A 414 -20.06 5.12 -1.35
N GLU A 415 -20.81 6.01 -0.72
CA GLU A 415 -21.05 7.36 -1.23
C GLU A 415 -19.77 8.21 -1.22
N ALA A 416 -18.94 8.11 -0.18
CA ALA A 416 -17.66 8.81 -0.13
C ALA A 416 -16.71 8.37 -1.25
N ILE A 417 -16.61 7.06 -1.52
CA ILE A 417 -15.82 6.54 -2.65
C ILE A 417 -16.36 7.06 -3.99
N ARG A 418 -17.68 7.08 -4.19
CA ARG A 418 -18.27 7.61 -5.44
C ARG A 418 -17.96 9.09 -5.64
N GLN A 419 -18.14 9.90 -4.60
CA GLN A 419 -17.86 11.34 -4.66
C GLN A 419 -16.38 11.60 -4.95
N MET A 420 -15.48 10.85 -4.33
CA MET A 420 -14.04 10.96 -4.57
C MET A 420 -13.68 10.54 -6.00
N ILE A 421 -14.25 9.46 -6.55
CA ILE A 421 -14.01 9.06 -7.95
C ILE A 421 -14.43 10.18 -8.90
N ARG A 422 -15.62 10.75 -8.71
CA ARG A 422 -16.12 11.87 -9.52
C ARG A 422 -15.23 13.10 -9.40
N ALA A 423 -14.82 13.48 -8.19
CA ALA A 423 -13.97 14.65 -7.95
C ALA A 423 -12.57 14.52 -8.57
N ASN A 424 -12.09 13.29 -8.77
CA ASN A 424 -10.78 13.01 -9.37
C ASN A 424 -10.88 12.52 -10.83
N THR A 425 -12.06 12.62 -11.45
CA THR A 425 -12.27 12.41 -12.90
C THR A 425 -12.23 13.78 -13.60
N PRO A 426 -11.46 13.97 -14.69
CA PRO A 426 -10.76 12.97 -15.48
C PRO A 426 -9.27 12.81 -15.13
N ASN A 427 -8.80 13.37 -14.00
CA ASN A 427 -7.37 13.49 -13.68
C ASN A 427 -6.73 12.13 -13.35
N VAL A 428 -7.26 11.42 -12.35
CA VAL A 428 -6.76 10.09 -11.94
C VAL A 428 -7.63 8.98 -12.50
N PHE A 429 -8.93 9.21 -12.59
CA PHE A 429 -9.89 8.28 -13.15
C PHE A 429 -10.26 8.69 -14.58
N HIS A 430 -10.38 7.71 -15.46
CA HIS A 430 -11.00 7.87 -16.77
C HIS A 430 -12.52 8.03 -16.62
N GLU A 431 -13.16 8.71 -17.57
CA GLU A 431 -14.60 9.00 -17.56
C GLU A 431 -15.48 7.75 -17.51
N SER A 432 -14.94 6.58 -17.85
CA SER A 432 -15.65 5.30 -17.76
C SER A 432 -15.86 4.78 -16.34
N VAL A 433 -15.08 5.23 -15.36
CA VAL A 433 -15.15 4.67 -13.98
C VAL A 433 -16.40 5.14 -13.26
N SER A 434 -16.72 6.45 -13.32
CA SER A 434 -17.85 7.02 -12.58
C SER A 434 -19.20 6.35 -12.93
N PRO A 435 -19.57 6.21 -14.22
CA PRO A 435 -20.82 5.53 -14.59
C PRO A 435 -20.87 4.07 -14.13
N ALA A 436 -19.76 3.34 -14.26
CA ALA A 436 -19.69 1.93 -13.85
C ALA A 436 -19.91 1.77 -12.33
N MET A 437 -19.28 2.63 -11.53
CA MET A 437 -19.44 2.62 -10.08
C MET A 437 -20.85 3.07 -9.66
N ASP A 438 -21.41 4.08 -10.34
CA ASP A 438 -22.75 4.59 -10.08
C ASP A 438 -23.83 3.53 -10.34
N GLU A 439 -23.68 2.76 -11.42
CA GLU A 439 -24.61 1.69 -11.76
C GLU A 439 -24.66 0.62 -10.66
N THR A 440 -23.50 0.15 -10.20
CA THR A 440 -23.44 -0.86 -9.14
C THR A 440 -23.96 -0.37 -7.79
N ALA A 441 -24.05 0.95 -7.60
CA ALA A 441 -24.57 1.57 -6.40
C ALA A 441 -26.08 1.91 -6.48
N LYS A 442 -26.73 1.75 -7.64
CA LYS A 442 -28.17 2.06 -7.78
C LYS A 442 -28.99 1.18 -6.82
N PRO A 443 -29.99 1.74 -6.11
CA PRO A 443 -30.92 0.93 -5.34
C PRO A 443 -31.73 0.03 -6.28
N VAL A 444 -32.01 -1.20 -5.83
CA VAL A 444 -32.88 -2.11 -6.55
C VAL A 444 -34.30 -1.53 -6.53
N PRO A 445 -34.98 -1.38 -7.67
CA PRO A 445 -36.36 -0.91 -7.69
C PRO A 445 -37.24 -1.80 -6.79
N ASP A 446 -38.04 -1.17 -5.92
CA ASP A 446 -39.03 -1.86 -5.11
C ASP A 446 -40.28 -2.11 -5.95
N ILE A 447 -40.37 -3.31 -6.55
CA ILE A 447 -41.48 -3.69 -7.42
C ILE A 447 -42.65 -4.14 -6.54
N LYS A 448 -43.60 -3.24 -6.31
CA LYS A 448 -44.84 -3.55 -5.59
C LYS A 448 -45.88 -4.14 -6.55
N PRO A 449 -46.57 -5.24 -6.20
CA PRO A 449 -47.72 -5.72 -6.95
C PRO A 449 -48.78 -4.61 -7.11
N LEU A 450 -49.49 -4.62 -8.23
CA LEU A 450 -50.64 -3.73 -8.43
C LEU A 450 -51.78 -4.09 -7.45
N ALA A 451 -52.62 -3.10 -7.14
CA ALA A 451 -53.81 -3.33 -6.35
C ALA A 451 -54.79 -4.24 -7.14
N PRO A 452 -55.48 -5.19 -6.47
CA PRO A 452 -56.37 -6.14 -7.15
C PRO A 452 -57.49 -5.50 -7.97
N GLU A 453 -57.91 -4.29 -7.61
CA GLU A 453 -58.99 -3.53 -8.26
C GLU A 453 -58.63 -3.00 -9.66
N ASP A 454 -57.34 -2.90 -9.98
CA ASP A 454 -56.83 -2.42 -11.27
C ASP A 454 -56.41 -3.56 -12.21
N ALA A 455 -56.54 -4.83 -11.79
CA ALA A 455 -56.12 -5.98 -12.57
C ALA A 455 -57.21 -6.40 -13.58
N PRO A 456 -56.93 -6.44 -14.90
CA PRO A 456 -57.81 -7.09 -15.87
C PRO A 456 -58.07 -8.57 -15.54
N PRO A 457 -59.19 -9.13 -16.04
CA PRO A 457 -59.55 -10.51 -15.76
C PRO A 457 -58.47 -11.49 -16.25
N PRO A 458 -58.25 -12.59 -15.50
CA PRO A 458 -57.17 -13.54 -15.79
C PRO A 458 -57.38 -14.23 -17.14
N ASP A 459 -56.33 -14.24 -17.97
CA ASP A 459 -56.27 -14.97 -19.24
C ASP A 459 -55.37 -16.21 -19.08
N PRO A 460 -55.93 -17.44 -19.08
CA PRO A 460 -55.16 -18.66 -18.87
C PRO A 460 -54.17 -18.97 -20.01
N ASN A 461 -54.32 -18.36 -21.18
CA ASN A 461 -53.43 -18.57 -22.33
C ASN A 461 -52.29 -17.56 -22.41
N ARG A 462 -52.16 -16.69 -21.40
CA ARG A 462 -51.13 -15.65 -21.43
C ARG A 462 -49.74 -16.27 -21.22
N PRO A 463 -48.73 -15.86 -22.02
CA PRO A 463 -47.35 -16.26 -21.82
C PRO A 463 -46.88 -15.88 -20.42
N ARG A 464 -46.18 -16.81 -19.76
CA ARG A 464 -45.60 -16.62 -18.43
C ARG A 464 -44.12 -16.31 -18.53
N PRO A 465 -43.53 -15.63 -17.54
CA PRO A 465 -42.09 -15.44 -17.48
C PRO A 465 -41.34 -16.77 -17.51
N PRO A 466 -40.27 -16.92 -18.32
CA PRO A 466 -39.47 -18.13 -18.34
C PRO A 466 -38.76 -18.33 -17.00
N ARG A 467 -38.58 -19.60 -16.61
CA ARG A 467 -37.89 -19.94 -15.36
C ARG A 467 -36.40 -19.65 -15.51
N ASP A 468 -35.86 -18.81 -14.63
CA ASP A 468 -34.42 -18.55 -14.59
C ASP A 468 -33.67 -19.81 -14.07
N PRO A 469 -32.71 -20.37 -14.83
CA PRO A 469 -31.96 -21.56 -14.41
C PRO A 469 -31.00 -21.29 -13.25
N VAL A 470 -30.59 -20.04 -13.05
CA VAL A 470 -29.78 -19.61 -11.92
C VAL A 470 -30.74 -19.21 -10.82
N ALA A 471 -30.78 -20.03 -9.75
CA ALA A 471 -31.59 -19.81 -8.55
C ALA A 471 -31.60 -18.34 -8.12
N GLU A 472 -32.72 -17.89 -7.55
CA GLU A 472 -32.95 -16.48 -7.26
C GLU A 472 -31.80 -15.88 -6.42
N VAL A 473 -31.13 -14.90 -7.01
CA VAL A 473 -30.06 -14.15 -6.36
C VAL A 473 -30.65 -12.84 -5.83
N ASP A 474 -30.37 -12.53 -4.56
CA ASP A 474 -30.72 -11.25 -3.96
C ASP A 474 -30.02 -10.10 -4.73
N PRO A 475 -30.78 -9.24 -5.44
CA PRO A 475 -30.18 -8.20 -6.27
C PRO A 475 -29.41 -7.16 -5.45
N ALA A 476 -29.79 -6.91 -4.20
CA ALA A 476 -29.08 -5.99 -3.33
C ALA A 476 -27.71 -6.56 -2.93
N LYS A 477 -27.62 -7.87 -2.64
CA LYS A 477 -26.34 -8.54 -2.41
C LYS A 477 -25.45 -8.51 -3.66
N SER A 478 -26.03 -8.77 -4.83
CA SER A 478 -25.29 -8.74 -6.10
C SER A 478 -24.67 -7.37 -6.37
N ARG A 479 -25.45 -6.29 -6.21
CA ARG A 479 -24.99 -4.91 -6.40
C ARG A 479 -23.92 -4.50 -5.39
N ASN A 480 -24.12 -4.78 -4.11
CA ASN A 480 -23.12 -4.52 -3.07
C ASN A 480 -21.80 -5.26 -3.35
N PHE A 481 -21.89 -6.53 -3.78
CA PHE A 481 -20.72 -7.32 -4.13
C PHE A 481 -20.00 -6.78 -5.38
N ALA A 482 -20.74 -6.37 -6.41
CA ALA A 482 -20.19 -5.73 -7.60
C ALA A 482 -19.44 -4.43 -7.26
N PHE A 483 -20.04 -3.55 -6.45
CA PHE A 483 -19.41 -2.32 -6.00
C PHE A 483 -18.14 -2.59 -5.18
N ALA A 484 -18.23 -3.47 -4.16
CA ALA A 484 -17.13 -3.75 -3.26
C ALA A 484 -15.94 -4.40 -3.99
N SER A 485 -16.21 -5.33 -4.90
CA SER A 485 -15.18 -5.96 -5.73
C SER A 485 -14.50 -4.96 -6.69
N ALA A 486 -15.26 -4.03 -7.29
CA ALA A 486 -14.70 -2.97 -8.13
C ALA A 486 -13.84 -1.99 -7.30
N ALA A 487 -14.32 -1.57 -6.13
CA ALA A 487 -13.56 -0.72 -5.21
C ALA A 487 -12.26 -1.38 -4.74
N ASN A 488 -12.28 -2.70 -4.48
CA ASN A 488 -11.09 -3.49 -4.18
C ASN A 488 -10.05 -3.44 -5.31
N ARG A 489 -10.47 -3.52 -6.58
CA ARG A 489 -9.57 -3.40 -7.74
C ARG A 489 -9.02 -1.99 -7.93
N ILE A 490 -9.83 -0.95 -7.70
CA ILE A 490 -9.34 0.43 -7.71
C ILE A 490 -8.25 0.60 -6.64
N TRP A 491 -8.47 0.06 -5.45
CA TRP A 491 -7.52 0.13 -4.36
C TRP A 491 -6.22 -0.60 -4.65
N GLU A 492 -6.30 -1.79 -5.23
CA GLU A 492 -5.13 -2.56 -5.71
C GLU A 492 -4.23 -1.69 -6.60
N ILE A 493 -4.82 -1.01 -7.59
CA ILE A 493 -4.08 -0.15 -8.53
C ILE A 493 -3.54 1.11 -7.83
N LEU A 494 -4.36 1.79 -7.03
CA LEU A 494 -3.95 2.98 -6.27
C LEU A 494 -2.74 2.67 -5.37
N LYS A 495 -2.79 1.52 -4.68
CA LYS A 495 -1.74 1.04 -3.79
C LYS A 495 -0.46 0.64 -4.53
N SER A 496 -0.56 -0.06 -5.67
CA SER A 496 0.62 -0.38 -6.48
C SER A 496 1.28 0.88 -7.08
N GLY A 497 0.46 1.89 -7.41
CA GLY A 497 0.93 3.18 -7.95
C GLY A 497 1.74 4.02 -6.94
N LYS A 498 1.59 3.80 -5.63
CA LYS A 498 2.32 4.54 -4.57
C LYS A 498 3.85 4.47 -4.73
N ASN A 499 4.36 3.34 -5.24
CA ASN A 499 5.80 3.10 -5.41
C ASN A 499 6.33 3.51 -6.79
N ILE A 500 5.42 3.74 -7.74
CA ILE A 500 5.75 4.07 -9.12
C ILE A 500 5.56 5.59 -9.24
N ARG A 501 6.66 6.35 -9.18
CA ARG A 501 6.68 7.82 -9.32
C ARG A 501 6.26 8.27 -10.73
N GLU A 502 5.05 7.94 -11.18
CA GLU A 502 4.55 8.28 -12.50
C GLU A 502 3.51 9.41 -12.41
N ASN A 503 3.93 10.58 -12.91
CA ASN A 503 3.30 11.61 -13.76
C ASN A 503 1.78 11.93 -13.73
N VAL A 504 0.92 11.22 -13.00
CA VAL A 504 -0.51 11.55 -12.93
C VAL A 504 -0.73 12.53 -11.78
N GLU A 505 -1.02 13.78 -12.13
CA GLU A 505 -1.33 14.83 -11.17
C GLU A 505 -2.51 14.41 -10.29
N GLY A 506 -2.34 14.54 -8.97
CA GLY A 506 -3.39 14.21 -8.00
C GLY A 506 -3.37 12.78 -7.46
N TRP A 507 -2.56 11.84 -7.98
CA TRP A 507 -2.58 10.42 -7.54
C TRP A 507 -2.45 10.24 -6.02
N GLN A 508 -1.47 10.89 -5.39
CA GLN A 508 -1.28 10.78 -3.93
C GLN A 508 -2.47 11.39 -3.16
N ALA A 509 -3.03 12.50 -3.65
CA ALA A 509 -4.19 13.11 -3.02
C ALA A 509 -5.42 12.19 -3.13
N THR A 510 -5.64 11.56 -4.29
CA THR A 510 -6.68 10.54 -4.49
C THR A 510 -6.47 9.32 -3.60
N TYR A 511 -5.23 8.83 -3.47
CA TYR A 511 -4.89 7.74 -2.56
C TYR A 511 -5.28 8.03 -1.11
N GLU A 512 -4.88 9.20 -0.58
CA GLU A 512 -5.20 9.61 0.79
C GLU A 512 -6.70 9.86 0.99
N GLN A 513 -7.44 10.30 -0.04
CA GLN A 513 -8.91 10.42 0.03
C GLN A 513 -9.61 9.06 0.00
N PHE A 514 -9.06 8.06 -0.71
CA PHE A 514 -9.65 6.71 -0.82
C PHE A 514 -9.47 5.90 0.46
N LYS A 515 -8.30 6.04 1.09
CA LYS A 515 -7.82 5.23 2.22
C LYS A 515 -8.77 5.14 3.44
N PRO A 516 -9.43 6.22 3.92
CA PRO A 516 -10.29 6.15 5.10
C PRO A 516 -11.55 5.28 4.90
N HIS A 517 -11.99 5.11 3.65
CA HIS A 517 -13.25 4.45 3.34
C HIS A 517 -13.08 2.98 2.92
N ILE A 518 -11.95 2.64 2.29
CA ILE A 518 -11.73 1.31 1.72
C ILE A 518 -11.58 0.21 2.77
N GLY A 519 -11.09 0.52 3.97
CA GLY A 519 -10.98 -0.46 5.06
C GLY A 519 -12.33 -1.12 5.38
N THR A 520 -13.39 -0.32 5.49
CA THR A 520 -14.77 -0.78 5.74
C THR A 520 -15.30 -1.65 4.59
N VAL A 521 -15.06 -1.24 3.34
CA VAL A 521 -15.50 -1.99 2.16
C VAL A 521 -14.77 -3.33 2.03
N LEU A 522 -13.46 -3.35 2.26
CA LEU A 522 -12.67 -4.58 2.23
C LEU A 522 -13.05 -5.51 3.38
N GLN A 523 -13.34 -4.99 4.56
CA GLN A 523 -13.79 -5.82 5.67
C GLN A 523 -15.14 -6.49 5.35
N TRP A 524 -16.11 -5.71 4.86
CA TRP A 524 -17.38 -6.26 4.38
C TRP A 524 -17.16 -7.32 3.31
N LEU A 525 -16.24 -7.08 2.37
CA LEU A 525 -15.96 -8.00 1.28
C LEU A 525 -15.32 -9.32 1.77
N ARG A 526 -14.44 -9.28 2.78
CA ARG A 526 -13.87 -10.50 3.41
C ARG A 526 -14.93 -11.30 4.16
N ASP A 527 -15.82 -10.62 4.86
CA ASP A 527 -16.90 -11.28 5.60
C ASP A 527 -17.94 -11.87 4.63
N PHE A 528 -18.20 -11.18 3.50
CA PHE A 528 -19.09 -11.65 2.45
C PHE A 528 -18.52 -12.85 1.71
N TRP A 529 -17.26 -12.76 1.29
CA TRP A 529 -16.55 -13.75 0.49
C TRP A 529 -15.55 -14.49 1.38
N PRO A 530 -15.88 -15.67 1.93
CA PRO A 530 -15.02 -16.37 2.89
C PRO A 530 -13.69 -16.87 2.31
N GLY A 531 -13.46 -16.71 1.00
CA GLY A 531 -12.24 -17.16 0.32
C GLY A 531 -12.25 -18.67 0.12
N GLY A 532 -12.22 -19.12 -1.13
CA GLY A 532 -11.71 -20.46 -1.42
C GLY A 532 -10.21 -20.44 -1.17
N GLY A 533 -9.75 -21.20 -0.19
CA GLY A 533 -8.33 -21.56 -0.09
C GLY A 533 -7.83 -22.06 -1.45
N ASP A 534 -6.59 -21.70 -1.77
CA ASP A 534 -5.80 -22.19 -2.91
C ASP A 534 -6.17 -21.70 -4.32
N GLY A 535 -7.07 -20.71 -4.47
CA GLY A 535 -7.33 -20.07 -5.77
C GLY A 535 -7.99 -20.99 -6.82
N ILE A 536 -8.36 -22.21 -6.44
CA ILE A 536 -9.17 -23.12 -7.24
C ILE A 536 -10.58 -23.09 -6.62
N PRO A 537 -11.57 -22.49 -7.29
CA PRO A 537 -12.96 -22.60 -6.83
C PRO A 537 -13.33 -24.09 -6.72
N PRO A 538 -14.15 -24.50 -5.74
CA PRO A 538 -14.75 -25.82 -5.80
C PRO A 538 -15.44 -25.94 -7.17
N LEU A 539 -15.05 -26.97 -7.95
CA LEU A 539 -15.67 -27.27 -9.23
C LEU A 539 -17.20 -27.27 -9.02
N PRO A 540 -17.97 -26.58 -9.88
CA PRO A 540 -19.42 -26.67 -9.80
C PRO A 540 -19.79 -28.17 -9.79
N PRO A 541 -20.74 -28.60 -8.93
CA PRO A 541 -21.21 -29.97 -8.99
C PRO A 541 -21.60 -30.24 -10.44
N ALA A 542 -21.05 -31.31 -11.02
CA ALA A 542 -21.34 -31.68 -12.39
C ALA A 542 -22.86 -31.64 -12.55
N MET A 543 -23.35 -30.78 -13.45
CA MET A 543 -24.77 -30.76 -13.77
C MET A 543 -25.10 -32.15 -14.27
N SER A 544 -25.74 -32.93 -13.41
CA SER A 544 -26.34 -34.21 -13.78
C SER A 544 -27.32 -33.89 -14.90
N ALA A 545 -27.00 -34.40 -16.09
CA ALA A 545 -27.76 -34.26 -17.31
C ALA A 545 -29.21 -34.76 -17.15
#